data_AF-A0A8T7FMD7-F1
#
_entry.id   AF-A0A8T7FMD7-F1
#
_cell.length_a   1.000
_cell.length_b   1.000
_cell.length_c   1.000
_cell.angle_alpha   90.00
_cell.angle_beta   90.00
_cell.angle_gamma   90.00
#
_symmetry.space_group_name_H-M   'P 1'
#
loop_
_entity.id
_entity.type
_entity.pdbx_description
1 polymer ?
#
loop_
_entity_poly.entity_id
_entity_poly.type
_entity_poly.pdbx_seq_one_letter_code
_entity_poly.pdbx_strand_id
1 'polypeptide(L)'
;MRITHQMMADNAIQNMSENLEKVSKLQGKLSTGKQFQAASEDPARASVSLSLKSNLRTLESYAGTAESAKNWMTAADNALGALDDIGIRASNLILRGLNDSLSGNERANPLAAEMQDLLSQAVELGNTSMNNQYIFAGYQVNAKAFELGRFCRGAVGLPG
;
A
#
# COMPACT_ATOMS: atom_id res chain seq x y z
N MET A 1 43.13 -43.77 -47.60
CA MET A 1 41.70 -43.69 -47.22
C MET A 1 40.90 -43.22 -48.42
N ARG A 2 39.77 -43.85 -48.74
CA ARG A 2 38.88 -43.44 -49.85
C ARG A 2 37.81 -42.50 -49.29
N ILE A 3 37.85 -41.24 -49.69
CA ILE A 3 36.72 -40.33 -49.44
C ILE A 3 35.66 -40.65 -50.50
N THR A 4 34.54 -41.23 -50.08
CA THR A 4 33.41 -41.54 -50.94
C THR A 4 32.57 -40.28 -51.17
N HIS A 5 31.99 -40.11 -52.36
CA HIS A 5 31.10 -38.98 -52.66
C HIS A 5 29.93 -38.91 -51.66
N GLN A 6 29.49 -40.06 -51.14
CA GLN A 6 28.50 -40.16 -50.06
C GLN A 6 28.95 -39.41 -48.80
N MET A 7 30.19 -39.62 -48.33
CA MET A 7 30.72 -38.90 -47.16
C MET A 7 30.83 -37.40 -47.40
N MET A 8 31.12 -36.95 -48.63
CA MET A 8 31.14 -35.51 -48.95
C MET A 8 29.73 -34.91 -48.90
N ALA A 9 28.72 -35.62 -49.41
CA ALA A 9 27.33 -35.19 -49.35
C ALA A 9 26.81 -35.17 -47.90
N ASP A 10 27.11 -36.20 -47.10
CA ASP A 10 26.70 -36.28 -45.70
C ASP A 10 27.34 -35.16 -44.86
N ASN A 11 28.63 -34.88 -45.06
CA ASN A 11 29.30 -33.74 -44.42
C ASN A 11 28.68 -32.40 -44.83
N ALA A 12 28.29 -32.22 -46.10
CA ALA A 12 27.64 -30.99 -46.56
C ALA A 12 26.26 -30.79 -45.90
N ILE A 13 25.47 -31.86 -45.78
CA ILE A 13 24.16 -31.84 -45.09
C ILE A 13 24.33 -31.54 -43.60
N GLN A 14 25.33 -32.13 -42.94
CA GLN A 14 25.61 -31.87 -41.53
C GLN A 14 26.03 -30.40 -41.30
N ASN A 15 26.96 -29.88 -42.11
CA ASN A 15 27.35 -28.47 -42.06
C ASN A 15 26.16 -27.53 -42.32
N MET A 16 25.29 -27.86 -43.27
CA MET A 16 24.11 -27.06 -43.58
C MET A 16 23.11 -27.06 -42.41
N SER A 17 22.91 -28.21 -41.77
CA SER A 17 22.05 -28.35 -40.58
C SER A 17 22.58 -27.53 -39.40
N GLU A 18 23.89 -27.58 -39.14
CA GLU A 18 24.54 -26.77 -38.09
C GLU A 18 24.41 -25.26 -38.35
N ASN A 19 24.53 -24.84 -39.62
CA ASN A 19 24.35 -23.43 -39.98
C ASN A 19 22.90 -22.98 -39.81
N LEU A 20 21.93 -23.83 -40.18
CA LEU A 20 20.51 -23.53 -39.98
C LEU A 20 20.18 -23.33 -38.49
N GLU A 21 20.74 -24.17 -37.62
CA GLU A 21 20.58 -24.06 -36.17
C GLU A 21 21.20 -22.76 -35.63
N LYS A 22 22.40 -22.38 -36.10
CA LYS A 22 23.04 -21.10 -35.72
C LYS A 22 22.20 -19.90 -36.14
N VAL A 23 21.66 -19.91 -37.36
CA VAL A 23 20.78 -18.84 -37.86
C VAL A 23 19.52 -18.75 -37.01
N SER A 24 18.89 -19.88 -36.68
CA SER A 24 17.71 -19.90 -35.81
C SER A 24 17.99 -19.31 -34.42
N LYS A 25 19.13 -19.69 -33.80
CA LYS A 25 19.56 -19.12 -32.51
C LYS A 25 19.80 -17.61 -32.60
N LEU A 26 20.46 -17.13 -33.65
CA LEU A 26 20.71 -15.70 -33.85
C LEU A 26 19.41 -14.92 -34.08
N GLN A 27 18.47 -15.47 -34.86
CA GLN A 27 17.13 -14.89 -35.02
C GLN A 27 16.40 -14.81 -33.69
N GLY A 28 16.49 -15.84 -32.84
CA GLY A 28 15.94 -15.81 -31.48
C GLY A 28 16.56 -14.72 -30.61
N LYS A 29 17.89 -14.55 -30.65
CA LYS A 29 18.59 -13.47 -29.93
C LYS A 29 18.20 -12.09 -30.44
N LEU A 30 18.06 -11.93 -31.76
CA LEU A 30 17.62 -10.67 -32.37
C LEU A 30 16.18 -10.33 -31.97
N SER A 31 15.27 -11.30 -32.01
CA SER A 31 13.86 -11.11 -31.63
C SER A 31 13.70 -10.78 -30.14
N THR A 32 14.47 -11.44 -29.26
CA THR A 32 14.39 -11.22 -27.82
C THR A 32 15.20 -10.03 -27.32
N GLY A 33 16.16 -9.54 -28.12
CA GLY A 33 17.15 -8.54 -27.72
C GLY A 33 18.09 -9.01 -26.60
N LYS A 34 18.05 -10.28 -26.21
CA LYS A 34 18.86 -10.84 -25.12
C LYS A 34 20.12 -11.49 -25.67
N GLN A 35 21.24 -11.21 -25.01
CA GLN A 35 22.53 -11.81 -25.37
C GLN A 35 22.55 -13.34 -25.19
N PHE A 36 21.81 -13.85 -24.21
CA PHE A 36 21.63 -15.28 -23.94
C PHE A 36 20.16 -15.58 -23.63
N GLN A 37 19.68 -16.72 -24.13
CA GLN A 37 18.28 -17.15 -23.92
C GLN A 37 18.14 -18.18 -22.80
N ALA A 38 19.11 -19.10 -22.70
CA ALA A 38 19.15 -20.13 -21.67
C ALA A 38 20.36 -19.95 -20.76
N ALA A 39 20.22 -20.35 -19.48
CA ALA A 39 21.31 -20.34 -18.52
C ALA A 39 22.46 -21.29 -18.90
N SER A 40 22.19 -22.27 -19.76
CA SER A 40 23.20 -23.17 -20.32
C SER A 40 24.19 -22.49 -21.28
N GLU A 41 23.84 -21.33 -21.85
CA GLU A 41 24.72 -20.62 -22.80
C GLU A 41 25.84 -19.84 -22.09
N ASP A 42 25.56 -19.26 -20.92
CA ASP A 42 26.53 -18.60 -20.07
C ASP A 42 26.05 -18.64 -18.60
N PRO A 43 26.42 -19.69 -17.83
CA PRO A 43 25.95 -19.85 -16.46
C PRO A 43 26.47 -18.74 -15.53
N ALA A 44 27.65 -18.19 -15.80
CA ALA A 44 28.23 -17.11 -15.00
C ALA A 44 27.39 -15.83 -15.13
N ARG A 45 27.11 -15.37 -16.36
CA ARG A 45 26.26 -14.19 -16.59
C ARG A 45 24.81 -14.43 -16.21
N ALA A 46 24.30 -15.65 -16.45
CA ALA A 46 22.94 -16.00 -16.05
C ALA A 46 22.75 -15.87 -14.54
N SER A 47 23.69 -16.35 -13.72
CA SER A 47 23.64 -16.24 -12.26
C SER A 47 23.57 -14.78 -11.79
N VAL A 48 24.42 -13.91 -12.33
CA VAL A 48 24.44 -12.47 -12.00
C VAL A 48 23.13 -11.81 -12.42
N SER A 49 22.63 -12.12 -13.62
CA SER A 49 21.36 -11.56 -14.10
C SER A 49 20.16 -11.98 -13.24
N LEU A 50 20.18 -13.21 -12.72
CA LEU A 50 19.13 -13.71 -11.83
C LEU A 50 19.19 -13.01 -10.47
N SER A 51 20.38 -12.83 -9.89
CA SER A 51 20.57 -12.07 -8.66
C SER A 51 20.10 -10.62 -8.81
N LEU A 52 20.45 -9.96 -9.92
CA LEU A 52 19.98 -8.61 -10.21
C LEU A 52 18.45 -8.54 -10.34
N LYS A 53 17.82 -9.50 -11.02
CA LYS A 53 16.35 -9.57 -11.10
C LYS A 53 15.71 -9.81 -9.74
N SER A 54 16.31 -10.64 -8.88
CA SER A 54 15.84 -10.87 -7.53
C SER A 54 15.90 -9.59 -6.69
N ASN A 55 17.02 -8.87 -6.77
CA ASN A 55 17.19 -7.58 -6.11
C ASN A 55 16.17 -6.56 -6.62
N LEU A 56 15.97 -6.49 -7.93
CA LEU A 56 14.98 -5.58 -8.54
C LEU A 56 13.57 -5.88 -8.04
N ARG A 57 13.13 -7.15 -8.02
CA ARG A 57 11.81 -7.53 -7.47
C ARG A 57 11.66 -7.17 -6.00
N THR A 58 12.73 -7.30 -5.22
CA THR A 58 12.75 -6.91 -3.81
C THR A 58 12.59 -5.39 -3.67
N LEU A 59 13.31 -4.62 -4.48
CA LEU A 59 13.19 -3.16 -4.52
C LEU A 59 11.79 -2.70 -4.97
N GLU A 60 11.18 -3.35 -5.96
CA GLU A 60 9.79 -3.09 -6.38
C GLU A 60 8.82 -3.33 -5.22
N SER A 61 9.02 -4.41 -4.47
CA SER A 61 8.18 -4.73 -3.30
C SER A 61 8.34 -3.69 -2.19
N TYR A 62 9.58 -3.21 -1.95
CA TYR A 62 9.84 -2.11 -1.02
C TYR A 62 9.21 -0.79 -1.48
N ALA A 63 9.28 -0.47 -2.76
CA ALA A 63 8.62 0.71 -3.32
C ALA A 63 7.10 0.65 -3.13
N GLY A 64 6.47 -0.51 -3.40
CA GLY A 64 5.03 -0.70 -3.17
C GLY A 64 4.64 -0.60 -1.69
N THR A 65 5.49 -1.12 -0.79
CA THR A 65 5.28 -1.00 0.66
C THR A 65 5.41 0.43 1.14
N ALA A 66 6.43 1.17 0.64
CA ALA A 66 6.64 2.57 0.97
C ALA A 66 5.48 3.45 0.50
N GLU A 67 4.95 3.21 -0.71
CA GLU A 67 3.79 3.92 -1.23
C GLU A 67 2.53 3.64 -0.38
N SER A 68 2.33 2.38 0.02
CA SER A 68 1.23 2.01 0.92
C SER A 68 1.34 2.71 2.28
N ALA A 69 2.55 2.76 2.85
CA ALA A 69 2.81 3.46 4.10
C ALA A 69 2.59 4.97 3.98
N LYS A 70 3.02 5.58 2.87
CA LYS A 70 2.77 7.00 2.57
C LYS A 70 1.27 7.29 2.51
N ASN A 71 0.50 6.48 1.79
CA ASN A 71 -0.94 6.63 1.69
C ASN A 71 -1.62 6.51 3.06
N TRP A 72 -1.16 5.58 3.90
CA TRP A 72 -1.63 5.45 5.28
C TRP A 72 -1.34 6.70 6.10
N MET A 73 -0.11 7.23 6.03
CA MET A 73 0.27 8.45 6.74
C MET A 73 -0.53 9.67 6.25
N THR A 74 -0.76 9.81 4.95
CA THR A 74 -1.58 10.89 4.40
C THR A 74 -3.04 10.80 4.87
N ALA A 75 -3.61 9.60 4.93
CA ALA A 75 -4.97 9.41 5.46
C ALA A 75 -5.04 9.74 6.96
N ALA A 76 -4.02 9.35 7.73
CA ALA A 76 -3.91 9.70 9.15
C ALA A 76 -3.79 11.21 9.36
N ASP A 77 -2.93 11.87 8.59
CA ASP A 77 -2.70 13.33 8.66
C ASP A 77 -3.98 14.12 8.32
N ASN A 78 -4.69 13.72 7.26
CA ASN A 78 -5.97 14.33 6.91
C ASN A 78 -7.02 14.17 8.02
N ALA A 79 -7.10 12.98 8.63
CA ALA A 79 -8.02 12.75 9.74
C ALA A 79 -7.63 13.56 10.99
N LEU A 80 -6.33 13.70 11.28
CA LEU A 80 -5.83 14.54 12.38
C LEU A 80 -6.10 16.03 12.12
N GLY A 81 -5.92 16.52 10.89
CA GLY A 81 -6.26 17.90 10.52
C GLY A 81 -7.75 18.19 10.71
N ALA A 82 -8.63 17.27 10.31
CA ALA A 82 -10.07 17.41 10.55
C ALA A 82 -10.42 17.38 12.05
N LEU A 83 -9.70 16.60 12.86
CA LEU A 83 -9.85 16.58 14.32
C LEU A 83 -9.39 17.90 14.97
N ASP A 84 -8.30 18.51 14.49
CA ASP A 84 -7.83 19.81 14.95
C ASP A 84 -8.88 20.91 14.70
N ASP A 85 -9.47 20.93 13.50
CA ASP A 85 -10.57 21.84 13.16
C ASP A 85 -11.80 21.67 14.06
N ILE A 86 -12.10 20.43 14.47
CA ILE A 86 -13.17 20.15 15.44
C ILE A 86 -12.78 20.68 16.83
N GLY A 87 -11.52 20.50 17.26
CA GLY A 87 -11.01 21.01 18.54
C GLY A 87 -11.06 22.54 18.63
N ILE A 88 -10.70 23.24 17.55
CA ILE A 88 -10.81 24.69 17.44
C ILE A 88 -12.28 25.13 17.53
N ARG A 89 -13.18 24.44 16.81
CA ARG A 89 -14.63 24.72 16.87
C ARG A 89 -15.21 24.49 18.27
N ALA A 90 -14.85 23.40 18.93
CA ALA A 90 -15.27 23.11 20.30
C ALA A 90 -14.78 24.22 21.27
N SER A 91 -13.53 24.65 21.15
CA SER A 91 -12.97 25.75 21.95
C SER A 91 -13.74 27.06 21.74
N ASN A 92 -14.08 27.39 20.49
CA ASN A 92 -14.89 28.56 20.17
C ASN A 92 -16.31 28.48 20.75
N LEU A 93 -16.94 27.30 20.74
CA LEU A 93 -18.24 27.09 21.37
C LEU A 93 -18.18 27.26 22.90
N ILE A 94 -17.12 26.78 23.54
CA ILE A 94 -16.90 26.96 24.98
C ILE A 94 -16.76 28.46 25.31
N LEU A 95 -15.93 29.20 24.57
CA LEU A 95 -15.78 30.65 24.76
C LEU A 95 -17.11 31.41 24.53
N ARG A 96 -17.89 30.99 23.53
CA ARG A 96 -19.24 31.52 23.30
C ARG A 96 -20.18 31.20 24.45
N GLY A 97 -20.06 30.05 25.11
CA GLY A 97 -20.83 29.66 26.29
C GLY A 97 -20.49 30.48 27.55
N LEU A 98 -19.23 30.91 27.68
CA LEU A 98 -18.74 31.69 28.82
C LEU A 98 -19.16 33.18 28.79
N ASN A 99 -19.49 33.75 27.62
CA ASN A 99 -19.89 35.16 27.50
C ASN A 99 -21.30 35.41 28.06
N ASP A 100 -21.48 36.08 29.19
CA ASP A 100 -22.70 36.17 30.04
C ASP A 100 -23.96 36.88 29.44
N SER A 101 -24.04 37.10 28.13
CA SER A 101 -25.07 37.97 27.49
C SER A 101 -26.39 37.28 27.08
N LEU A 102 -26.55 35.96 27.23
CA LEU A 102 -27.77 35.24 26.82
C LEU A 102 -28.44 34.54 28.02
N SER A 103 -29.77 34.51 28.04
CA SER A 103 -30.65 33.88 29.03
C SER A 103 -30.30 32.41 29.29
N GLY A 104 -30.18 32.02 30.58
CA GLY A 104 -29.61 30.74 31.02
C GLY A 104 -30.30 29.45 30.53
N ASN A 105 -31.56 29.51 30.08
CA ASN A 105 -32.30 28.33 29.60
C ASN A 105 -32.25 28.12 28.08
N GLU A 106 -32.00 29.16 27.28
CA GLU A 106 -32.01 29.07 25.81
C GLU A 106 -30.61 28.80 25.22
N ARG A 107 -29.54 28.98 26.01
CA ARG A 107 -28.15 28.69 25.59
C ARG A 107 -27.69 27.26 25.81
N ALA A 108 -28.02 26.69 26.97
CA ALA A 108 -27.37 25.46 27.42
C ALA A 108 -27.72 24.27 26.51
N ASN A 109 -28.96 24.19 26.03
CA ASN A 109 -29.42 23.10 25.18
C ASN A 109 -28.83 23.11 23.75
N PRO A 110 -28.89 24.21 22.97
CA PRO A 110 -28.35 24.21 21.62
C PRO A 110 -26.81 24.11 21.59
N LEU A 111 -26.10 24.78 22.50
CA LEU A 111 -24.64 24.64 22.56
C LEU A 111 -24.20 23.23 23.01
N ALA A 112 -24.93 22.61 23.95
CA ALA A 112 -24.64 21.24 24.35
C ALA A 112 -24.91 20.23 23.22
N ALA A 113 -25.99 20.44 22.44
CA ALA A 113 -26.27 19.63 21.26
C ALA A 113 -25.16 19.76 20.21
N GLU A 114 -24.73 20.99 19.90
CA GLU A 114 -23.65 21.23 18.95
C GLU A 114 -22.31 20.62 19.41
N MET A 115 -21.99 20.68 20.71
CA MET A 115 -20.82 19.97 21.25
C MET A 115 -20.94 18.45 21.15
N GLN A 116 -22.14 17.89 21.36
CA GLN A 116 -22.38 16.45 21.22
C GLN A 116 -22.22 16.00 19.76
N ASP A 117 -22.62 16.83 18.81
CA ASP A 117 -22.45 16.57 17.38
C ASP A 117 -20.97 16.62 16.97
N LEU A 118 -20.22 17.60 17.49
CA LEU A 118 -18.76 17.68 17.28
C LEU A 118 -18.04 16.45 17.87
N LEU A 119 -18.45 15.98 19.05
CA LEU A 119 -17.91 14.76 19.65
C LEU A 119 -18.21 13.52 18.80
N SER A 120 -19.42 13.45 18.25
CA SER A 120 -19.84 12.36 17.35
C SER A 120 -19.01 12.34 16.07
N GLN A 121 -18.78 13.51 15.46
CA GLN A 121 -17.92 13.67 14.29
C GLN A 121 -16.46 13.30 14.60
N ALA A 122 -15.94 13.67 15.78
CA ALA A 122 -14.59 13.31 16.19
C ALA A 122 -14.40 11.80 16.34
N VAL A 123 -15.40 11.10 16.90
CA VAL A 123 -15.37 9.62 17.01
C VAL A 123 -15.48 8.95 15.65
N GLU A 124 -16.26 9.51 14.72
CA GLU A 124 -16.32 9.01 13.35
C GLU A 124 -14.97 9.14 12.63
N LEU A 125 -14.31 10.30 12.74
CA LEU A 125 -12.97 10.53 12.21
C LEU A 125 -11.91 9.64 12.87
N GLY A 126 -11.99 9.42 14.18
CA GLY A 126 -11.14 8.47 14.89
C GLY A 126 -11.32 7.02 14.44
N ASN A 127 -12.46 6.70 13.83
CA ASN A 127 -12.75 5.40 13.22
C ASN A 127 -12.55 5.39 11.70
N THR A 128 -11.75 6.31 11.15
CA THR A 128 -11.39 6.28 9.73
C THR A 128 -10.67 4.96 9.41
N SER A 129 -11.16 4.26 8.38
CA SER A 129 -10.62 2.99 7.92
C SER A 129 -10.01 3.12 6.53
N MET A 130 -8.83 2.52 6.34
CA MET A 130 -8.21 2.35 5.03
C MET A 130 -8.02 0.85 4.77
N ASN A 131 -8.51 0.35 3.64
CA ASN A 131 -8.39 -1.07 3.28
C ASN A 131 -8.94 -2.03 4.38
N ASN A 132 -10.11 -1.69 4.94
CA ASN A 132 -10.75 -2.39 6.07
C ASN A 132 -9.94 -2.42 7.38
N GLN A 133 -8.91 -1.60 7.49
CA GLN A 133 -8.09 -1.46 8.68
C GLN A 133 -8.27 -0.07 9.27
N TYR A 134 -8.58 -0.02 10.57
CA TYR A 134 -8.72 1.25 11.30
C TYR A 134 -7.35 1.88 11.53
N ILE A 135 -7.19 3.13 11.08
CA ILE A 135 -5.90 3.84 11.09
C ILE A 135 -5.39 4.06 12.51
N PHE A 136 -6.30 4.33 13.45
CA PHE A 136 -5.99 4.69 14.83
C PHE A 136 -6.20 3.55 15.84
N ALA A 137 -6.53 2.33 15.39
CA ALA A 137 -6.77 1.19 16.29
C ALA A 137 -5.48 0.48 16.77
N GLY A 138 -4.31 1.03 16.43
CA GLY A 138 -3.02 0.46 16.81
C GLY A 138 -2.82 -0.96 16.27
N TYR A 139 -2.60 -1.93 17.16
CA TYR A 139 -2.43 -3.34 16.80
C TYR A 139 -3.74 -4.03 16.37
N GLN A 140 -4.89 -3.56 16.87
CA GLN A 140 -6.19 -4.17 16.61
C GLN A 140 -6.91 -3.51 15.44
N VAL A 141 -6.29 -3.54 14.26
CA VAL A 141 -6.79 -2.89 13.05
C VAL A 141 -8.17 -3.36 12.57
N ASN A 142 -8.66 -4.50 13.06
CA ASN A 142 -9.95 -5.10 12.67
C ASN A 142 -11.13 -4.67 13.57
N ALA A 143 -10.88 -3.90 14.63
CA ALA A 143 -11.90 -3.42 15.56
C ALA A 143 -11.95 -1.89 15.57
N LYS A 144 -13.15 -1.32 15.79
CA LYS A 144 -13.33 0.13 15.90
C LYS A 144 -12.44 0.65 17.05
N ALA A 145 -11.69 1.72 16.77
CA ALA A 145 -10.77 2.31 17.73
C ALA A 145 -11.49 3.10 18.82
N PHE A 146 -12.61 3.76 18.47
CA PHE A 146 -13.33 4.63 19.39
C PHE A 146 -14.81 4.27 19.42
N GLU A 147 -15.35 4.17 20.63
CA GLU A 147 -16.79 4.12 20.86
C GLU A 147 -17.18 5.29 21.75
N LEU A 148 -18.27 5.97 21.40
CA LEU A 148 -18.89 6.94 22.29
C LEU A 148 -19.50 6.18 23.47
N GLY A 149 -18.74 6.10 24.57
CA GLY A 149 -19.34 5.81 25.86
C GLY A 149 -20.41 6.85 26.10
N ARG A 150 -21.70 6.44 26.09
CA ARG A 150 -22.78 7.30 26.59
C ARG A 150 -22.30 7.80 27.94
N PHE A 151 -22.08 9.09 28.10
CA PHE A 151 -21.96 9.71 29.41
C PHE A 151 -23.30 9.45 30.09
N CYS A 152 -23.38 8.32 30.79
CA CYS A 152 -24.53 7.97 31.61
C CYS A 152 -24.65 9.06 32.64
N ARG A 153 -25.61 9.95 32.40
CA ARG A 153 -26.21 10.83 33.38
C ARG A 153 -26.73 9.94 34.52
N GLY A 154 -25.87 9.65 35.49
CA GLY A 154 -26.15 8.94 36.74
C GLY A 154 -26.62 7.49 36.59
N ALA A 155 -25.68 6.53 36.63
CA ALA A 155 -25.89 5.25 37.31
C ALA A 155 -24.55 4.52 37.43
N VAL A 156 -24.03 4.47 38.66
CA VAL A 156 -22.92 3.59 39.06
C VAL A 156 -23.43 2.14 39.00
N GLY A 157 -22.80 1.32 38.18
CA GLY A 157 -23.05 -0.13 38.11
C GLY A 157 -21.91 -0.82 37.36
N LEU A 158 -20.92 -1.30 38.11
CA LEU A 158 -19.82 -2.15 37.63
C LEU A 158 -20.36 -3.51 37.14
N PRO A 159 -19.85 -4.08 36.04
CA PRO A 159 -20.09 -5.49 35.73
C PRO A 159 -19.05 -6.38 36.41
N GLY A 160 -19.52 -7.54 36.90
CA GLY A 160 -18.70 -8.69 37.27
C GLY A 160 -18.39 -9.60 36.10
#